data_AF-A0A5C7QZ19-F1
#
_entry.id   AF-A0A5C7QZ19-F1
#
_cell.length_a   1.000
_cell.length_b   1.000
_cell.length_c   1.000
_cell.angle_alpha   90.00
_cell.angle_beta   90.00
_cell.angle_gamma   90.00
#
_symmetry.space_group_name_H-M   'P 1'
#
loop_
_entity.id
_entity.type
_entity.pdbx_description
1 polymer ?
#
loop_
_entity_poly.entity_id
_entity_poly.type
_entity_poly.pdbx_seq_one_letter_code
_entity_poly.pdbx_strand_id
1 'polypeptide(L)' 'MSEKKAYPLRINAEVLAATQRWADDELRSLNAQIEYVLRDALRKAGRLPHKPDPDEGIDRKPGEDPVQAPNDETN' A
#
# COMPACT_ATOMS: atom_id res chain seq x y z
N MET A 1 -11.88 -6.45 8.39
CA MET A 1 -12.47 -5.50 7.42
C MET A 1 -11.58 -4.28 7.38
N SER A 2 -11.06 -3.91 6.21
CA SER A 2 -10.21 -2.72 6.06
C SER A 2 -11.00 -1.48 6.49
N GLU A 3 -10.50 -0.77 7.48
CA GLU A 3 -11.11 0.44 8.02
C GLU A 3 -11.20 1.50 6.91
N LYS A 4 -12.41 1.94 6.56
CA LYS A 4 -12.64 2.97 5.54
C LYS A 4 -12.83 4.31 6.24
N LYS A 5 -11.90 5.24 6.03
CA LYS A 5 -12.03 6.61 6.55
C LYS A 5 -12.76 7.49 5.54
N ALA A 6 -13.88 8.08 5.94
CA ALA A 6 -14.56 9.08 5.13
C ALA A 6 -13.76 10.39 5.12
N TYR A 7 -13.58 10.99 3.94
CA TYR A 7 -12.91 12.27 3.78
C TYR A 7 -13.66 13.12 2.75
N PRO A 8 -13.96 14.40 3.06
CA PRO A 8 -14.63 15.28 2.10
C PRO A 8 -13.68 15.64 0.95
N LEU A 9 -13.99 15.16 -0.25
CA LEU A 9 -13.19 15.42 -1.44
C LEU A 9 -13.62 16.72 -2.12
N ARG A 10 -12.70 17.69 -2.25
CA ARG A 10 -12.90 18.87 -3.08
C ARG A 10 -12.37 18.57 -4.49
N ILE A 11 -13.26 18.54 -5.47
CA ILE A 11 -12.95 18.19 -6.85
C ILE A 11 -13.75 19.05 -7.82
N ASN A 12 -13.19 19.32 -9.00
CA ASN A 12 -13.91 20.00 -10.08
C ASN A 12 -15.12 19.15 -10.54
N ALA A 13 -16.25 19.80 -10.79
CA ALA A 13 -17.50 19.13 -11.14
C ALA A 13 -17.44 18.36 -12.48
N GLU A 14 -16.73 18.88 -13.48
CA GLU A 14 -16.57 18.21 -14.77
C GLU A 14 -15.73 16.93 -14.64
N VAL A 15 -14.69 16.98 -13.81
CA VAL A 15 -13.86 15.79 -13.51
C VAL A 15 -14.69 14.73 -12.78
N LEU A 16 -15.52 15.13 -11.82
CA LEU A 16 -16.41 14.22 -11.12
C LEU A 16 -17.42 13.56 -12.07
N ALA A 17 -18.01 14.35 -12.97
CA ALA A 17 -18.97 13.85 -13.96
C ALA A 17 -18.31 12.87 -14.95
N ALA A 18 -17.09 13.17 -15.43
CA ALA A 18 -16.34 12.25 -16.28
C ALA A 18 -15.99 10.94 -15.55
N THR A 19 -15.59 11.04 -14.27
CA THR A 19 -15.29 9.86 -13.44
C THR A 19 -16.53 9.01 -13.18
N GLN A 20 -17.70 9.64 -12.97
CA GLN A 20 -18.97 8.92 -12.81
C GLN A 20 -19.32 8.12 -14.06
N ARG A 21 -19.24 8.73 -15.26
CA ARG A 21 -19.52 8.02 -16.52
C ARG A 21 -18.59 6.83 -16.72
N TRP A 22 -17.30 6.99 -16.45
CA TRP A 22 -16.35 5.88 -16.52
C TRP A 22 -16.67 4.77 -15.51
N ALA A 23 -17.08 5.12 -14.30
CA ALA A 23 -17.52 4.13 -13.31
C ALA A 23 -18.77 3.37 -13.80
N ASP A 24 -19.74 4.07 -14.39
CA ASP A 24 -20.95 3.47 -14.94
C ASP A 24 -20.64 2.50 -16.09
N ASP A 25 -19.71 2.88 -16.99
CA ASP A 25 -19.25 2.03 -18.10
C ASP A 25 -18.59 0.72 -17.61
N GLU A 26 -17.90 0.77 -16.46
CA GLU A 26 -17.28 -0.40 -15.82
C GLU A 26 -18.21 -1.13 -14.82
N LEU A 27 -19.48 -0.73 -14.71
CA LEU A 27 -20.44 -1.26 -13.72
C LEU A 27 -19.91 -1.19 -12.28
N ARG A 28 -19.22 -0.09 -11.96
CA ARG A 28 -18.57 0.16 -10.67
C ARG A 28 -19.22 1.35 -9.96
N SER A 29 -19.20 1.34 -8.63
CA SER A 29 -19.52 2.56 -7.88
C SER A 29 -18.45 3.63 -8.07
N LEU A 30 -18.87 4.89 -8.06
CA LEU A 30 -17.97 6.05 -8.16
C LEU A 30 -16.84 6.01 -7.12
N ASN A 31 -17.14 5.67 -5.87
CA ASN A 31 -16.12 5.55 -4.83
C ASN A 31 -15.08 4.47 -5.13
N ALA A 32 -15.51 3.32 -5.67
CA ALA A 32 -14.58 2.26 -6.05
C ALA A 32 -13.76 2.66 -7.28
N GLN A 33 -14.31 3.47 -8.20
CA GLN A 33 -13.55 4.01 -9.34
C GLN A 33 -12.48 5.00 -8.88
N ILE A 34 -12.83 5.93 -8.01
CA ILE A 34 -11.89 6.89 -7.41
C ILE A 34 -10.75 6.15 -6.70
N GLU A 35 -11.07 5.15 -5.87
CA GLU A 35 -10.06 4.32 -5.18
C GLU A 35 -9.14 3.60 -6.16
N TYR A 36 -9.70 3.00 -7.22
CA TYR A 36 -8.91 2.30 -8.24
C TYR A 36 -7.90 3.23 -8.91
N VAL A 37 -8.36 4.40 -9.37
CA VAL A 37 -7.51 5.41 -10.04
C VAL A 37 -6.42 5.92 -9.11
N LEU A 38 -6.76 6.25 -7.87
CA LEU A 38 -5.78 6.72 -6.89
C LEU A 38 -4.73 5.65 -6.57
N ARG A 39 -5.15 4.40 -6.39
CA ARG A 39 -4.24 3.29 -6.11
C ARG A 39 -3.32 3.01 -7.29
N ASP A 40 -3.84 3.05 -8.51
CA ASP A 40 -3.06 2.87 -9.73
C ASP A 40 -2.04 4.01 -9.91
N ALA A 41 -2.46 5.26 -9.70
CA ALA A 41 -1.57 6.42 -9.75
C ALA A 41 -0.46 6.34 -8.69
N LEU A 42 -0.80 5.97 -7.45
CA LEU A 42 0.18 5.77 -6.38
C LEU A 42 1.16 4.64 -6.69
N ARG A 43 0.68 3.54 -7.28
CA ARG A 43 1.54 2.42 -7.72
C ARG A 43 2.50 2.87 -8.81
N LYS A 44 2.00 3.53 -9.85
CA LYS A 44 2.81 4.08 -10.96
C LYS A 44 3.84 5.09 -10.47
N ALA A 45 3.51 5.87 -9.44
CA ALA A 45 4.42 6.82 -8.81
C ALA A 45 5.41 6.17 -7.81
N GLY A 46 5.31 4.86 -7.54
CA GLY A 46 6.13 4.17 -6.53
C GLY A 46 5.86 4.63 -5.08
N ARG A 47 4.67 5.17 -4.82
CA ARG A 47 4.27 5.75 -3.52
C ARG A 47 3.30 4.89 -2.73
N LEU A 48 2.85 3.78 -3.30
CA LEU A 48 2.02 2.84 -2.57
C LEU A 48 2.90 2.12 -1.54
N PRO A 49 2.56 2.14 -0.24
CA PRO A 49 3.35 1.45 0.76
C PRO A 49 3.39 -0.05 0.45
N HIS A 50 4.60 -0.63 0.40
CA HIS A 50 4.76 -2.08 0.37
C HIS A 50 4.28 -2.58 1.73
N LYS A 51 3.14 -3.27 1.74
CA LYS A 51 2.75 -4.01 2.93
C LYS A 51 3.71 -5.21 2.96
N PRO A 52 4.60 -5.35 3.97
CA PRO A 52 5.24 -6.64 4.15
C PRO A 52 4.11 -7.65 4.32
N ASP A 53 4.10 -8.68 3.50
CA ASP A 53 3.16 -9.78 3.68
C ASP A 53 3.35 -10.29 5.13
N PRO A 54 2.28 -10.46 5.92
CA PRO A 54 2.40 -11.04 7.25
C PRO A 54 2.96 -12.47 7.24
N ASP A 55 3.20 -13.04 6.06
CA ASP A 55 3.61 -14.42 5.83
C ASP A 55 5.10 -14.58 5.46
N GLU A 56 5.85 -13.49 5.22
CA GLU A 56 7.32 -13.55 5.12
C GLU A 56 8.01 -13.47 6.50
N GLY A 57 7.34 -14.03 7.51
CA GLY A 57 7.77 -14.07 8.91
C GLY A 57 8.26 -15.42 9.41
N ILE A 58 8.39 -16.44 8.55
CA ILE A 58 8.91 -17.76 8.96
C ILE A 58 9.83 -18.35 7.87
N ASP A 59 10.99 -17.73 7.68
CA ASP A 59 12.16 -18.47 7.15
C ASP A 59 13.47 -18.04 7.84
N ARG A 60 13.37 -17.65 9.11
CA ARG A 60 14.54 -17.70 9.99
C ARG A 60 14.81 -19.17 10.29
N LYS A 61 15.83 -19.74 9.65
CA LYS A 61 16.41 -21.02 10.08
C LYS A 61 16.78 -20.91 11.56
N PRO A 62 16.26 -21.76 12.45
CA PRO A 62 16.68 -21.76 13.85
C PRO A 62 18.07 -22.39 13.93
N GLY A 63 19.11 -21.60 14.22
CA GLY A 63 20.44 -22.15 14.49
C GLY A 63 21.66 -21.28 14.21
N GLU A 64 21.54 -20.04 13.75
CA GLU A 64 22.70 -19.15 13.68
C GLU A 64 22.88 -18.41 15.01
N ASP A 65 23.59 -19.06 15.93
CA ASP A 65 24.21 -18.39 17.07
C ASP A 65 25.13 -17.28 16.55
N PRO A 66 25.07 -16.06 17.11
CA PRO A 66 25.98 -15.00 16.71
C PRO A 66 27.41 -15.39 17.14
N VAL A 67 28.22 -15.81 16.16
CA VAL A 67 29.67 -15.89 16.32
C VAL A 67 30.19 -14.46 16.44
N GLN A 68 30.48 -14.03 17.67
CA GLN A 68 31.27 -12.83 17.92
C GLN A 68 32.67 -13.28 18.36
N ALA A 69 33.63 -13.02 17.46
CA ALA A 69 35.05 -13.30 17.58
C ALA A 69 35.73 -12.32 18.59
N PRO A 70 36.99 -12.58 18.99
CA PRO A 70 37.51 -12.30 20.33
C PRO A 70 37.81 -10.82 20.59
N ASN A 71 37.50 -10.35 21.80
CA ASN A 71 38.05 -9.10 22.30
C ASN A 71 39.46 -9.35 22.79
N ASP A 72 40.42 -8.92 21.99
CA ASP A 72 41.84 -8.84 22.31
C ASP A 72 42.09 -7.51 23.04
N GLU A 73 41.97 -7.50 24.37
CA GLU A 73 42.42 -6.40 25.22
C GLU A 73 43.10 -6.98 26.46
N THR A 74 44.43 -7.10 26.38
CA THR A 74 45.29 -7.19 27.57
C THR A 74 46.27 -6.03 27.53
N ASN A 75 46.10 -5.10 28.47
CA ASN A 75 47.19 -4.28 29.01
C ASN A 75 47.12 -4.38 30.53
#